data_AF-A0A2G6AQL2-F1
#
_entry.id   AF-A0A2G6AQL2-F1
#
_cell.length_a   1.000
_cell.length_b   1.000
_cell.length_c   1.000
_cell.angle_alpha   90.00
_cell.angle_beta   90.00
_cell.angle_gamma   90.00
#
_symmetry.space_group_name_H-M   'P 1'
#
loop_
_entity.id
_entity.type
_entity.pdbx_description
1 polymer ?
#
loop_
_entity_poly.entity_id
_entity_poly.type
_entity_poly.pdbx_seq_one_letter_code
_entity_poly.pdbx_strand_id
1 'polypeptide(L)' 'MTKQRTYFLGFFVLFPIFFMIISFLWKYVFRGIELGEVLTDTLGILAIYYFIVSVFFSFRMRLQ' A
#
# COMPACT_ATOMS: atom_id res chain seq x y z
N MET A 1 -21.46 -3.83 8.72
CA MET A 1 -20.50 -3.81 7.58
C MET A 1 -20.15 -5.26 7.24
N THR A 2 -20.30 -5.68 5.99
CA THR A 2 -19.95 -7.04 5.54
C THR A 2 -18.43 -7.26 5.67
N LYS A 3 -18.00 -8.45 6.13
CA LYS A 3 -16.57 -8.76 6.39
C LYS A 3 -15.65 -8.43 5.20
N GLN A 4 -16.10 -8.69 3.97
CA GLN A 4 -15.36 -8.39 2.74
C GLN A 4 -15.07 -6.89 2.57
N ARG A 5 -16.03 -6.02 2.89
CA ARG A 5 -15.86 -4.56 2.82
C ARG A 5 -14.82 -4.05 3.80
N THR A 6 -14.75 -4.64 5.00
CA THR A 6 -13.73 -4.28 6.00
C THR A 6 -12.33 -4.71 5.57
N TYR A 7 -12.18 -5.92 5.01
CA TYR A 7 -10.90 -6.38 4.47
C TYR A 7 -10.42 -5.51 3.31
N PHE A 8 -11.34 -5.15 2.40
CA PHE A 8 -11.01 -4.25 1.30
C PHE A 8 -10.53 -2.89 1.81
N LEU A 9 -11.27 -2.26 2.72
CA LEU A 9 -10.91 -0.95 3.26
C LEU A 9 -9.56 -0.98 4.01
N GLY A 10 -9.28 -2.05 4.75
CA GLY A 10 -8.01 -2.21 5.46
C GLY A 10 -6.82 -2.35 4.52
N PHE A 11 -6.87 -3.37 3.65
CA PHE A 11 -5.72 -3.72 2.80
C PHE A 11 -5.56 -2.77 1.59
N PHE A 12 -6.64 -2.32 0.96
CA PHE A 12 -6.52 -1.47 -0.23
C PHE A 12 -6.42 0.03 0.07
N VAL A 13 -6.85 0.49 1.25
CA VAL A 13 -6.93 1.92 1.55
C VAL A 13 -6.09 2.30 2.77
N LEU A 14 -6.39 1.77 3.95
CA LEU A 14 -5.72 2.20 5.18
C LEU A 14 -4.21 1.88 5.15
N PHE A 15 -3.84 0.64 4.84
CA PHE A 15 -2.45 0.22 4.89
C PHE A 15 -1.55 1.00 3.90
N PRO A 16 -1.94 1.18 2.62
CA PRO A 16 -1.20 2.01 1.67
C PRO A 16 -1.03 3.46 2.13
N ILE A 17 -2.08 4.08 2.67
CA ILE A 17 -2.03 5.47 3.15
C ILE A 17 -1.06 5.60 4.32
N PHE A 18 -1.16 4.73 5.33
CA PHE A 18 -0.24 4.73 6.46
C PHE A 18 1.20 4.51 6.02
N PHE A 19 1.44 3.57 5.11
CA PHE A 19 2.76 3.32 4.54
C PHE A 19 3.32 4.55 3.84
N MET A 20 2.49 5.26 3.07
CA MET A 20 2.89 6.48 2.35
C MET A 20 3.28 7.60 3.33
N ILE A 21 2.47 7.83 4.37
CA ILE A 21 2.75 8.84 5.41
C ILE A 21 4.05 8.52 6.14
N ILE A 22 4.23 7.28 6.58
CA ILE A 22 5.43 6.85 7.32
C ILE A 22 6.67 6.91 6.42
N SER A 23 6.58 6.45 5.18
CA SER A 23 7.70 6.49 4.22
C SER A 23 8.11 7.91 3.90
N PHE A 24 7.14 8.81 3.73
CA PHE A 24 7.40 10.22 3.51
C PHE A 24 8.08 10.86 4.72
N LEU A 25 7.53 10.66 5.92
CA LEU A 25 8.12 11.17 7.16
C LEU A 25 9.55 10.64 7.36
N TRP A 26 9.78 9.35 7.12
CA TRP A 26 11.10 8.75 7.25
C TRP A 26 12.12 9.26 6.24
N LYS A 27 11.78 9.19 4.96
CA LYS A 27 12.73 9.43 3.87
C LYS A 27 12.93 10.92 3.59
N TYR A 28 11.85 11.67 3.57
CA TYR A 28 11.90 13.10 3.26
C TYR A 28 12.28 13.93 4.49
N VAL A 29 11.58 13.74 5.62
CA VAL A 29 11.78 14.60 6.80
C VAL A 29 13.05 14.23 7.57
N PHE A 30 13.28 12.94 7.86
CA PHE A 30 14.43 12.54 8.68
C PHE A 30 15.72 12.30 7.89
N ARG A 31 15.63 11.80 6.64
CA ARG A 31 16.82 11.49 5.81
C ARG A 31 17.16 12.55 4.75
N GLY A 32 16.27 13.51 4.50
CA GLY A 32 16.51 14.56 3.50
C GLY A 32 16.65 14.05 2.07
N ILE A 33 16.07 12.89 1.75
CA ILE A 33 16.10 12.31 0.40
C ILE A 33 15.26 13.19 -0.54
N GLU A 34 15.70 13.33 -1.78
CA GLU A 34 15.01 14.14 -2.78
C GLU A 34 13.58 13.64 -3.04
N LEU A 35 12.64 14.57 -3.17
CA LEU A 35 11.21 14.26 -3.26
C LEU A 35 10.90 13.25 -4.38
N GLY A 36 11.53 13.39 -5.55
CA GLY A 36 11.32 12.49 -6.67
C GLY A 36 11.75 11.05 -6.38
N GLU A 37 12.86 10.88 -5.66
CA GLU A 37 13.36 9.57 -5.24
C GLU A 37 12.44 8.95 -4.18
N VAL A 38 12.02 9.73 -3.18
CA VAL A 38 11.05 9.28 -2.16
C VAL A 38 9.74 8.81 -2.80
N LEU A 39 9.21 9.57 -3.76
CA LEU A 39 7.98 9.23 -4.45
C LEU A 39 8.14 7.97 -5.29
N THR A 40 9.19 7.87 -6.10
CA THR A 40 9.42 6.71 -6.97
C THR A 40 9.56 5.42 -6.15
N ASP A 41 10.36 5.45 -5.09
CA ASP A 41 10.56 4.30 -4.21
C ASP A 41 9.27 3.91 -3.47
N THR A 42 8.56 4.89 -2.91
CA THR A 42 7.31 4.64 -2.16
C THR A 42 6.20 4.12 -3.09
N LEU A 43 6.03 4.72 -4.26
CA LEU A 43 5.03 4.29 -5.24
C LEU A 43 5.37 2.93 -5.86
N GLY A 44 6.66 2.64 -6.08
CA GLY A 44 7.12 1.32 -6.54
C GLY A 44 6.75 0.21 -5.57
N ILE A 45 7.00 0.42 -4.27
CA ILE A 45 6.62 -0.54 -3.23
C ILE A 45 5.08 -0.71 -3.18
N LEU A 46 4.32 0.38 -3.28
CA LEU A 46 2.86 0.33 -3.32
C LEU A 46 2.34 -0.43 -4.55
N ALA A 47 2.94 -0.26 -5.72
CA ALA A 47 2.56 -0.99 -6.92
C ALA A 47 2.75 -2.51 -6.75
N ILE A 48 3.90 -2.93 -6.21
CA ILE A 48 4.16 -4.35 -5.91
C ILE A 48 3.17 -4.87 -4.86
N TYR A 49 2.91 -4.10 -3.81
CA TYR A 49 1.93 -4.44 -2.78
C TYR A 49 0.54 -4.67 -3.38
N TYR A 50 0.04 -3.72 -4.19
CA TYR A 50 -1.26 -3.85 -4.84
C TYR A 50 -1.32 -5.04 -5.78
N PHE A 51 -0.24 -5.31 -6.53
CA PHE A 51 -0.16 -6.49 -7.38
C PHE A 51 -0.34 -7.78 -6.55
N ILE A 52 0.43 -7.95 -5.47
CA ILE A 52 0.36 -9.12 -4.60
C ILE A 52 -1.03 -9.27 -3.96
N VAL A 53 -1.58 -8.18 -3.41
CA VAL A 53 -2.91 -8.22 -2.77
C VAL A 53 -3.99 -8.54 -3.79
N SER A 54 -3.90 -8.01 -5.01
CA SER A 54 -4.86 -8.30 -6.08
C SER A 54 -4.81 -9.75 -6.52
N VAL A 55 -3.60 -10.32 -6.66
CA VAL A 55 -3.41 -11.75 -6.94
C VAL A 55 -4.02 -12.61 -5.83
N PHE A 56 -3.73 -12.29 -4.56
CA PHE A 56 -4.28 -13.02 -3.42
C PHE A 56 -5.81 -12.97 -3.37
N PHE A 57 -6.41 -11.79 -3.57
CA PHE A 57 -7.86 -11.64 -3.59
C PHE A 57 -8.51 -12.36 -4.79
N SER A 58 -7.86 -12.34 -5.96
CA SER A 58 -8.34 -13.06 -7.14
C SER A 58 -8.43 -14.57 -6.90
N PHE A 59 -7.40 -15.15 -6.28
CA PHE A 59 -7.42 -16.57 -5.89
C PHE A 59 -8.46 -16.86 -4.80
N ARG A 60 -8.56 -16.00 -3.78
CA ARG A 60 -9.53 -16.17 -2.70
C ARG A 60 -10.97 -16.09 -3.18
N MET A 61 -11.28 -15.21 -4.14
CA MET A 61 -12.62 -15.09 -4.73
C MET A 61 -13.00 -16.27 -5.63
N ARG A 62 -12.02 -17.00 -6.21
CA ARG A 62 -12.30 -18.24 -6.94
C ARG A 62 -12.55 -19.45 -6.03
N LEU A 63 -12.08 -19.39 -4.79
CA LEU A 63 -12.19 -20.49 -3.83
C LEU A 63 -13.47 -20.41 -2.96
N GLN A 64 -14.21 -19.30 -3.03
CA GLN A 64 -15.53 -19.11 -2.42
C GLN A 64 -16.64 -19.36 -3.43
#